data_AF-A0A367VJX9-F1
#
_entry.id   AF-A0A367VJX9-F1
#
_cell.length_a   1.000
_cell.length_b   1.000
_cell.length_c   1.000
_cell.angle_alpha   90.00
_cell.angle_beta   90.00
_cell.angle_gamma   90.00
#
_symmetry.space_group_name_H-M   'P 1'
#
loop_
_entity.id
_entity.type
_entity.pdbx_description
1 polymer ?
#
loop_
_entity_poly.entity_id
_entity_poly.type
_entity_poly.pdbx_seq_one_letter_code
_entity_poly.pdbx_strand_id
1 'polypeptide(L)'
;MLAGIAFHPKDPIDDLLAAIADTFLANGKSVAGYVQKRRKDADCGTLVHVRNLRSGDEMPITKNRGKMAKGCKLDGDALSSLAQQLSRDVEAGSDILIIARFGRSEAEGRGLRDVISRALDLEIPVLVGVRDEYNDAWNDFHGGFADALAFDETAIENWLSKRPADMAAV
;
A
#
# COMPACT_ATOMS: atom_id res chain seq x y z
N MET A 1 1.63 -11.94 -9.03
CA MET A 1 2.39 -12.36 -7.82
C MET A 1 1.93 -11.54 -6.63
N LEU A 2 1.84 -12.11 -5.42
CA LEU A 2 1.39 -11.41 -4.22
C LEU A 2 2.40 -11.60 -3.09
N ALA A 3 2.76 -10.54 -2.38
CA ALA A 3 3.61 -10.63 -1.19
C ALA A 3 3.15 -9.74 -0.05
N GLY A 4 3.25 -10.27 1.17
CA GLY A 4 3.01 -9.56 2.41
C GLY A 4 4.31 -9.31 3.17
N ILE A 5 4.59 -8.06 3.52
CA ILE A 5 5.71 -7.69 4.40
C ILE A 5 5.18 -7.54 5.82
N ALA A 6 5.58 -8.43 6.71
CA ALA A 6 5.26 -8.31 8.13
C ALA A 6 6.08 -7.17 8.74
N PHE A 7 5.43 -6.18 9.36
CA PHE A 7 6.10 -5.06 10.01
C PHE A 7 5.45 -4.71 11.36
N HIS A 8 6.24 -4.20 12.30
CA HIS A 8 5.77 -3.71 13.59
C HIS A 8 5.39 -2.22 13.51
N PRO A 9 4.53 -1.72 14.42
CA PRO A 9 4.08 -0.32 14.40
C PRO A 9 5.19 0.75 14.45
N LYS A 10 6.39 0.37 14.93
CA LYS A 10 7.58 1.21 15.03
C LYS A 10 8.45 1.18 13.78
N ASP A 11 8.24 0.20 12.90
CA ASP A 11 9.05 0.03 11.70
C ASP A 11 8.66 1.05 10.62
N PRO A 12 9.65 1.67 9.95
CA PRO A 12 9.42 2.69 8.93
C PRO A 12 9.05 2.05 7.57
N ILE A 13 7.97 1.26 7.53
CA ILE A 13 7.49 0.60 6.31
C ILE A 13 7.17 1.58 5.18
N ASP A 14 6.68 2.77 5.54
CA ASP A 14 6.37 3.79 4.57
C ASP A 14 7.65 4.31 3.86
N ASP A 15 8.78 4.43 4.58
CA ASP A 15 10.07 4.83 4.00
C ASP A 15 10.67 3.72 3.13
N LEU A 16 10.61 2.46 3.58
CA LEU A 16 11.08 1.31 2.80
C LEU A 16 10.31 1.18 1.48
N LEU A 17 8.98 1.23 1.54
CA LEU A 17 8.13 1.15 0.35
C LEU A 17 8.29 2.37 -0.57
N ALA A 18 8.52 3.54 0.00
CA ALA A 18 8.82 4.74 -0.79
C ALA A 18 10.16 4.62 -1.52
N ALA A 19 11.20 4.06 -0.89
CA ALA A 19 12.50 3.83 -1.51
C ALA A 19 12.42 2.83 -2.68
N ILE A 20 11.64 1.75 -2.50
CA ILE A 20 11.38 0.78 -3.57
C ILE A 20 10.62 1.44 -4.73
N ALA A 21 9.59 2.24 -4.43
CA ALA A 21 8.83 2.96 -5.44
C ALA A 21 9.70 3.95 -6.22
N ASP A 22 10.53 4.73 -5.52
CA ASP A 22 11.47 5.68 -6.12
C ASP A 22 12.46 4.97 -7.06
N THR A 23 12.97 3.82 -6.63
CA THR A 23 13.85 2.97 -7.47
C THR A 23 13.14 2.51 -8.75
N PHE A 24 11.87 2.11 -8.69
CA PHE A 24 11.11 1.73 -9.90
C PHE A 24 10.91 2.93 -10.84
N LEU A 25 10.50 4.08 -10.29
CA LEU A 25 10.30 5.30 -11.06
C LEU A 25 11.61 5.78 -11.71
N ALA A 26 12.74 5.71 -11.00
CA ALA A 26 14.07 6.04 -11.51
C ALA A 26 14.52 5.13 -12.66
N ASN A 27 14.03 3.89 -12.68
CA ASN A 27 14.23 2.95 -13.78
C ASN A 27 13.20 3.08 -14.92
N GLY A 28 12.38 4.13 -14.92
CA GLY A 28 11.37 4.38 -15.94
C GLY A 28 10.13 3.47 -15.86
N LYS A 29 9.95 2.75 -14.74
CA LYS A 29 8.81 1.87 -14.49
C LYS A 29 7.66 2.63 -13.84
N SER A 30 6.44 2.13 -14.02
CA SER A 30 5.24 2.68 -13.41
C SER A 30 4.90 2.00 -12.09
N VAL A 31 4.70 2.78 -11.03
CA VAL A 31 4.29 2.28 -9.71
C VAL A 31 2.88 2.76 -9.40
N ALA A 32 1.93 1.85 -9.20
CA ALA A 32 0.68 2.17 -8.54
C ALA A 32 0.86 1.93 -7.05
N GLY A 33 0.34 2.81 -6.21
CA GLY A 33 0.38 2.56 -4.77
C GLY A 33 0.25 3.81 -3.95
N TYR A 34 0.26 3.61 -2.64
CA TYR A 34 0.39 4.73 -1.73
C TYR A 34 1.21 4.37 -0.50
N VAL A 35 1.87 5.38 0.05
CA VAL A 35 2.58 5.32 1.33
C VAL A 35 1.95 6.29 2.33
N GLN A 36 1.92 5.93 3.61
CA GLN A 36 1.37 6.81 4.64
C GLN A 36 2.47 7.71 5.20
N LYS A 37 2.23 9.02 5.21
CA LYS A 37 3.07 9.99 5.93
C LYS A 37 2.32 10.54 7.12
N ARG A 38 2.89 10.36 8.31
CA ARG A 38 2.39 11.02 9.53
C ARG A 38 2.95 12.43 9.58
N ARG A 39 2.07 13.43 9.56
CA ARG A 39 2.45 14.83 9.77
C ARG A 39 2.02 15.22 11.19
N LYS A 40 2.97 15.76 11.96
CA LYS A 40 2.64 16.44 13.22
C LYS A 40 1.96 17.75 12.83
N ASP A 41 0.67 17.85 13.12
CA ASP A 41 -0.07 19.08 12.92
C ASP A 41 0.02 19.92 14.19
N ALA A 42 0.35 21.21 14.03
CA ALA A 42 0.64 22.12 15.14
C ALA A 42 -0.61 22.45 16.00
N ASP A 43 -1.82 22.27 15.46
CA ASP A 43 -3.06 22.65 16.14
C ASP A 43 -3.87 21.43 16.65
N CYS A 44 -3.76 20.26 16.00
CA CYS A 44 -4.78 19.20 16.13
C CYS A 44 -4.30 17.75 16.31
N GLY A 45 -3.01 17.50 16.53
CA GLY A 45 -2.48 16.15 16.81
C GLY A 45 -1.78 15.51 15.60
N THR A 46 -1.86 14.17 15.47
CA THR A 46 -1.20 13.44 14.36
C THR A 46 -2.20 13.16 13.25
N LEU A 47 -2.13 13.92 12.16
CA LEU A 47 -2.87 13.66 10.93
C LEU A 47 -2.11 12.64 10.08
N VAL A 48 -2.84 11.71 9.48
CA VAL A 48 -2.28 10.72 8.57
C VAL A 48 -2.61 11.14 7.15
N HIS A 49 -1.58 11.38 6.37
CA HIS A 49 -1.67 11.60 4.93
C HIS A 49 -1.25 10.33 4.21
N VAL A 50 -1.79 10.12 3.01
CA VAL A 50 -1.25 9.17 2.05
C VAL A 50 -0.66 9.93 0.88
N ARG A 51 0.41 9.40 0.32
CA ARG A 51 1.01 9.89 -0.92
C ARG A 51 0.80 8.85 -2.00
N ASN A 52 0.18 9.22 -3.11
CA ASN A 52 0.10 8.39 -4.31
C ASN A 52 1.52 8.27 -4.90
N LEU A 53 1.98 7.05 -5.12
CA LEU A 53 3.32 6.76 -5.63
C LEU A 53 3.45 7.01 -7.14
N ARG A 54 2.34 7.00 -7.89
CA ARG A 54 2.35 7.33 -9.31
C ARG A 54 2.37 8.84 -9.54
N SER A 55 1.39 9.55 -9.01
CA SER A 55 1.21 10.98 -9.29
C SER A 55 2.02 11.88 -8.34
N GLY A 56 2.41 11.34 -7.18
CA GLY A 56 3.06 12.10 -6.12
C GLY A 56 2.08 12.88 -5.24
N ASP A 57 0.79 12.88 -5.54
CA ASP A 57 -0.24 13.61 -4.80
C ASP A 57 -0.35 13.14 -3.35
N GLU A 58 -0.43 14.10 -2.43
CA GLU A 58 -0.65 13.83 -1.00
C GLU A 58 -2.08 14.19 -0.61
N MET A 59 -2.80 13.26 0.03
CA MET A 59 -4.14 13.51 0.52
C MET A 59 -4.33 13.04 1.98
N PRO A 60 -5.07 13.79 2.81
CA PRO A 60 -5.37 13.38 4.18
C PRO A 60 -6.40 12.25 4.20
N ILE A 61 -6.11 11.18 4.94
CA ILE A 61 -7.04 10.05 5.15
C ILE A 61 -7.68 10.06 6.52
N THR A 62 -7.42 11.08 7.32
CA THR A 62 -7.99 11.26 8.65
C THR A 62 -8.69 12.59 8.74
N LYS A 63 -9.94 12.60 9.20
CA LYS A 63 -10.66 13.84 9.52
C LYS A 63 -10.60 14.12 11.02
N ASN A 64 -10.43 15.41 11.33
CA ASN A 64 -10.50 15.92 12.69
C ASN A 64 -11.93 15.79 13.23
N ARG A 65 -12.12 15.22 14.43
CA ARG A 65 -13.42 15.20 15.12
C ARG A 65 -13.64 16.41 16.05
N GLY A 66 -12.75 17.40 16.02
CA GLY A 66 -12.84 18.64 16.79
C GLY A 66 -11.96 18.63 18.05
N LYS A 67 -11.71 19.82 18.60
CA LYS A 67 -10.72 20.15 19.67
C LYS A 67 -10.81 19.36 20.99
N MET A 68 -11.77 18.44 21.15
CA MET A 68 -11.96 17.62 22.36
C MET A 68 -11.93 16.10 22.12
N ALA A 69 -11.79 15.64 20.88
CA ALA A 69 -11.76 14.21 20.59
C ALA A 69 -10.33 13.65 20.69
N LYS A 70 -10.09 12.74 21.64
CA LYS A 70 -8.85 11.94 21.70
C LYS A 70 -8.83 10.90 20.57
N GLY A 71 -8.53 11.33 19.35
CA GLY A 71 -8.29 10.43 18.22
C GLY A 71 -8.75 11.00 16.88
N CYS A 72 -7.86 10.97 15.90
CA CYS A 72 -8.20 11.19 14.50
C CYS A 72 -8.93 9.94 13.97
N LYS A 73 -10.13 10.11 13.40
CA LYS A 73 -10.86 9.01 12.77
C LYS A 73 -10.44 8.91 11.30
N LEU A 74 -10.20 7.70 10.82
CA LEU A 74 -10.06 7.42 9.40
C LEU A 74 -11.31 7.90 8.65
N ASP A 75 -11.07 8.60 7.55
CA ASP A 75 -12.11 9.11 6.69
C ASP A 75 -12.46 8.08 5.63
N GLY A 76 -13.66 7.50 5.75
CA GLY A 76 -14.12 6.45 4.84
C GLY A 76 -14.23 6.93 3.39
N ASP A 77 -14.68 8.17 3.18
CA ASP A 77 -14.75 8.78 1.85
C ASP A 77 -13.38 8.95 1.21
N ALA A 78 -12.38 9.43 1.97
CA ALA A 78 -11.01 9.53 1.48
C ALA A 78 -10.44 8.15 1.10
N LEU A 79 -10.65 7.13 1.94
CA LEU A 79 -10.23 5.75 1.64
C LEU A 79 -10.94 5.19 0.40
N SER A 80 -12.23 5.45 0.24
CA SER A 80 -13.00 5.02 -0.93
C SER A 80 -12.49 5.69 -2.21
N SER A 81 -12.23 7.00 -2.13
CA SER A 81 -11.69 7.78 -3.24
C SER A 81 -10.29 7.28 -3.64
N LEU A 82 -9.47 6.94 -2.65
CA LEU A 82 -8.16 6.33 -2.85
C LEU A 82 -8.24 4.97 -3.51
N ALA A 83 -9.13 4.09 -3.05
CA ALA A 83 -9.32 2.79 -3.67
C ALA A 83 -9.76 2.93 -5.14
N GLN A 84 -10.66 3.86 -5.44
CA GLN A 84 -11.08 4.13 -6.82
C GLN A 84 -9.93 4.68 -7.69
N GLN A 85 -9.15 5.61 -7.15
CA GLN A 85 -7.99 6.15 -7.85
C GLN A 85 -6.96 5.05 -8.14
N LEU A 86 -6.67 4.22 -7.13
CA LEU A 86 -5.70 3.14 -7.25
C LEU A 86 -6.16 2.05 -8.22
N SER A 87 -7.46 1.73 -8.25
CA SER A 87 -8.04 0.86 -9.26
C SER A 87 -7.78 1.38 -10.67
N ARG A 88 -8.01 2.68 -10.91
CA ARG A 88 -7.73 3.30 -12.22
C ARG A 88 -6.24 3.26 -12.56
N ASP A 89 -5.38 3.50 -11.58
CA ASP A 89 -3.92 3.44 -11.75
C ASP A 89 -3.43 2.04 -12.12
N VAL A 90 -4.03 1.02 -11.51
CA VAL A 90 -3.78 -0.39 -11.82
C VAL A 90 -4.25 -0.72 -13.24
N GLU A 91 -5.47 -0.31 -13.60
CA GLU A 91 -6.04 -0.54 -14.94
C GLU A 91 -5.34 0.24 -16.07
N ALA A 92 -4.72 1.38 -15.75
CA ALA A 92 -3.93 2.15 -16.70
C ALA A 92 -2.58 1.51 -17.05
N GLY A 93 -2.19 0.42 -16.37
CA GLY A 93 -0.91 -0.25 -16.55
C GLY A 93 0.12 0.20 -15.52
N SER A 94 0.52 -0.73 -14.65
CA SER A 94 1.57 -0.53 -13.63
C SER A 94 2.51 -1.71 -13.63
N ASP A 95 3.79 -1.48 -13.38
CA ASP A 95 4.76 -2.54 -13.16
C ASP A 95 4.62 -3.19 -11.79
N ILE A 96 4.08 -2.45 -10.81
CA ILE A 96 3.91 -2.92 -9.43
C ILE A 96 2.81 -2.14 -8.73
N LEU A 97 2.07 -2.84 -7.86
CA LEU A 97 1.15 -2.26 -6.90
C LEU A 97 1.76 -2.31 -5.49
N ILE A 98 1.91 -1.16 -4.83
CA ILE A 98 2.44 -1.05 -3.47
C ILE A 98 1.35 -0.50 -2.52
N ILE A 99 1.03 -1.27 -1.49
CA ILE A 99 0.07 -0.90 -0.46
C ILE A 99 0.76 -0.85 0.89
N ALA A 100 0.88 0.35 1.46
CA ALA A 100 1.67 0.50 2.68
C ALA A 100 1.10 -0.20 3.92
N ARG A 101 -0.23 -0.30 4.06
CA ARG A 101 -0.84 -0.97 5.22
C ARG A 101 -2.14 -1.66 4.85
N PHE A 102 -2.22 -2.95 5.15
CA PHE A 102 -3.46 -3.69 5.32
C PHE A 102 -4.04 -3.36 6.70
N GLY A 103 -5.23 -2.74 6.73
CA GLY A 103 -5.85 -2.26 7.95
C GLY A 103 -7.20 -2.90 8.23
N ARG A 104 -7.95 -2.29 9.18
CA ARG A 104 -9.28 -2.73 9.57
C ARG A 104 -10.26 -2.75 8.39
N SER A 105 -10.27 -1.72 7.54
CA SER A 105 -11.19 -1.64 6.40
C SER A 105 -11.00 -2.80 5.43
N GLU A 106 -9.75 -3.18 5.18
CA GLU A 106 -9.37 -4.30 4.34
C GLU A 106 -9.72 -5.62 5.01
N ALA A 107 -9.46 -5.77 6.31
CA ALA A 107 -9.87 -6.94 7.09
C ALA A 107 -11.39 -7.15 7.05
N GLU A 108 -12.19 -6.08 7.05
CA GLU A 108 -13.65 -6.11 6.93
C GLU A 108 -14.16 -6.36 5.49
N GLY A 109 -13.27 -6.61 4.53
CA GLY A 109 -13.66 -6.97 3.15
C GLY A 109 -13.85 -5.78 2.22
N ARG A 110 -13.39 -4.59 2.60
CA ARG A 110 -13.61 -3.33 1.87
C ARG A 110 -12.28 -2.64 1.54
N GLY A 111 -12.35 -1.46 0.95
CA GLY A 111 -11.17 -0.63 0.68
C GLY A 111 -10.36 -1.21 -0.48
N LEU A 112 -9.16 -1.72 -0.17
CA LEU A 112 -8.16 -2.04 -1.18
C LEU A 112 -8.14 -3.50 -1.60
N ARG A 113 -8.93 -4.37 -0.96
CA ARG A 113 -9.05 -5.77 -1.36
C ARG A 113 -9.43 -5.91 -2.84
N ASP A 114 -10.38 -5.10 -3.32
CA ASP A 114 -10.82 -5.11 -4.72
C ASP A 114 -9.67 -4.72 -5.68
N VAL A 115 -8.90 -3.70 -5.30
CA VAL A 115 -7.73 -3.24 -6.08
C VAL A 115 -6.63 -4.30 -6.10
N ILE A 116 -6.39 -5.00 -4.99
CA ILE A 116 -5.43 -6.11 -4.93
C ILE A 116 -5.88 -7.22 -5.87
N SER A 117 -7.14 -7.65 -5.78
CA SER A 117 -7.68 -8.68 -6.67
C SER A 117 -7.57 -8.28 -8.14
N ARG A 118 -7.85 -7.02 -8.46
CA ARG A 118 -7.73 -6.50 -9.83
C ARG A 118 -6.29 -6.48 -10.33
N ALA A 119 -5.34 -6.09 -9.49
CA ALA A 119 -3.92 -6.15 -9.86
C ALA A 119 -3.45 -7.59 -10.10
N LEU A 120 -3.93 -8.55 -9.31
CA LEU A 120 -3.63 -9.96 -9.51
C LEU A 120 -4.21 -10.51 -10.82
N ASP A 121 -5.44 -10.10 -11.17
CA ASP A 121 -6.10 -10.43 -12.44
C ASP A 121 -5.33 -9.87 -13.65
N LEU A 122 -4.71 -8.71 -13.50
CA LEU A 122 -3.83 -8.08 -14.50
C LEU A 122 -2.37 -8.57 -14.42
N GLU A 123 -2.10 -9.60 -13.63
CA GLU A 123 -0.75 -10.18 -13.42
C GLU A 123 0.28 -9.19 -12.85
N ILE A 124 -0.17 -8.06 -12.32
CA ILE A 124 0.67 -7.03 -11.71
C ILE A 124 1.14 -7.54 -10.33
N PRO A 125 2.45 -7.49 -10.02
CA PRO A 125 2.94 -7.87 -8.71
C PRO A 125 2.42 -6.91 -7.65
N VAL A 126 1.94 -7.46 -6.54
CA VAL A 126 1.38 -6.69 -5.44
C VAL A 126 2.21 -6.89 -4.17
N LEU A 127 2.63 -5.78 -3.58
CA LEU A 127 3.38 -5.72 -2.34
C LEU A 127 2.54 -5.03 -1.26
N VAL A 128 2.28 -5.72 -0.16
CA VAL A 128 1.41 -5.22 0.91
C VAL A 128 2.14 -5.22 2.25
N GLY A 129 2.17 -4.10 2.94
CA GLY A 129 2.59 -4.04 4.34
C GLY A 129 1.50 -4.59 5.25
N VAL A 130 1.78 -5.67 5.97
CA VAL A 130 0.84 -6.33 6.87
C VAL A 130 1.28 -6.10 8.31
N ARG A 131 0.40 -5.52 9.12
CA ARG A 131 0.63 -5.46 10.58
C ARG A 131 0.35 -6.83 11.17
N ASP A 132 1.12 -7.19 12.18
CA ASP A 132 0.96 -8.42 12.94
C ASP A 132 -0.49 -8.64 13.41
N GLU A 133 -1.14 -7.57 13.88
CA GLU A 133 -2.55 -7.56 14.34
C GLU A 133 -3.58 -7.94 13.27
N TYR A 134 -3.24 -7.85 11.98
CA TYR A 134 -4.12 -8.19 10.85
C TYR A 134 -3.60 -9.39 10.04
N ASN A 135 -2.62 -10.14 10.58
CA ASN A 135 -2.02 -11.26 9.86
C ASN A 135 -3.03 -12.38 9.57
N ASP A 136 -3.93 -12.70 10.51
CA ASP A 136 -5.01 -13.66 10.27
C ASP A 136 -5.95 -13.23 9.14
N ALA A 137 -6.34 -11.95 9.11
CA ALA A 137 -7.21 -11.41 8.06
C ALA A 137 -6.51 -11.34 6.69
N TRP A 138 -5.19 -11.11 6.69
CA TRP A 138 -4.36 -11.21 5.51
C TRP A 138 -4.28 -12.65 5.01
N ASN A 139 -4.03 -13.61 5.90
CA ASN A 139 -3.97 -15.04 5.55
C ASN A 139 -5.30 -15.57 5.00
N ASP A 140 -6.42 -15.16 5.59
CA ASP A 140 -7.76 -15.46 5.07
C ASP A 140 -8.00 -14.84 3.69
N PHE A 141 -7.54 -13.60 3.47
CA PHE A 141 -7.66 -12.93 2.17
C PHE A 141 -6.91 -13.67 1.07
N HIS A 142 -5.64 -13.99 1.29
CA HIS A 142 -4.81 -14.57 0.24
C HIS A 142 -4.88 -16.09 0.22
N GLY A 143 -5.50 -16.78 1.19
CA GLY A 143 -5.70 -18.24 1.17
C GLY A 143 -4.44 -19.07 0.91
N GLY A 144 -3.27 -18.60 1.36
CA GLY A 144 -1.96 -19.22 1.08
C GLY A 144 -1.24 -18.79 -0.22
N PHE A 145 -1.81 -17.87 -1.02
CA PHE A 145 -1.18 -17.39 -2.27
C PHE A 145 -0.10 -16.31 -2.10
N ALA A 146 -0.05 -15.60 -0.97
CA ALA A 146 0.95 -14.56 -0.76
C ALA A 146 2.27 -15.12 -0.22
N ASP A 147 3.38 -14.67 -0.77
CA ASP A 147 4.70 -14.87 -0.19
C ASP A 147 4.85 -13.99 1.08
N ALA A 148 5.41 -14.57 2.14
CA ALA A 148 5.79 -13.83 3.33
C ALA A 148 7.20 -13.26 3.15
N LEU A 149 7.31 -11.93 3.12
CA LEU A 149 8.58 -11.22 3.04
C LEU A 149 8.97 -10.65 4.40
N ALA A 150 10.27 -10.72 4.69
CA ALA A 150 10.84 -10.00 5.81
C ALA A 150 10.81 -8.49 5.54
N PHE A 151 10.84 -7.71 6.61
CA PHE A 151 11.05 -6.26 6.55
C PHE A 151 12.51 -5.94 6.16
N ASP A 152 12.86 -6.24 4.92
CA ASP A 152 14.22 -6.15 4.39
C ASP A 152 14.17 -5.80 2.91
N GLU A 153 14.90 -4.74 2.52
CA GLU A 153 14.92 -4.25 1.14
C GLU A 153 15.40 -5.32 0.17
N THR A 154 16.50 -5.99 0.51
CA THR A 154 17.10 -7.04 -0.33
C THR A 154 16.16 -8.23 -0.50
N ALA A 155 15.40 -8.62 0.52
CA ALA A 155 14.38 -9.67 0.40
C ALA A 155 13.27 -9.30 -0.59
N ILE A 156 12.83 -8.04 -0.55
CA ILE A 156 11.78 -7.52 -1.45
C ILE A 156 12.30 -7.41 -2.87
N GLU A 157 13.50 -6.86 -3.07
CA GLU A 157 14.14 -6.78 -4.38
C GLU A 157 14.33 -8.16 -5.01
N ASN A 158 14.83 -9.14 -4.24
CA ASN A 158 14.97 -10.51 -4.71
C ASN A 158 13.63 -11.13 -5.13
N TRP A 159 12.55 -10.84 -4.40
CA TRP A 159 11.22 -11.31 -4.78
C TRP A 159 10.73 -10.64 -6.07
N LEU A 160 10.98 -9.34 -6.24
CA LEU A 160 10.64 -8.61 -7.46
C LEU A 160 11.47 -9.07 -8.67
N SER A 161 12.73 -9.44 -8.46
CA SER A 161 13.60 -10.01 -9.51
C SER A 161 13.20 -11.43 -9.93
N LYS A 162 12.47 -12.17 -9.10
CA LYS A 162 11.90 -13.48 -9.48
C LYS A 162 10.73 -13.37 -10.45
N ARG A 163 10.25 -12.17 -10.75
CA ARG A 163 9.30 -11.97 -11.85
C ARG A 163 9.89 -12.61 -13.11
N PRO A 164 9.15 -13.49 -13.81
CA PRO A 164 9.57 -13.88 -15.14
C PRO A 164 9.74 -12.59 -15.96
N ALA A 165 10.92 -12.42 -16.56
CA ALA A 165 11.30 -11.24 -17.33
C ALA A 165 10.50 -11.08 -18.64
N ASP A 166 9.49 -11.93 -18.87
CA ASP A 166 8.69 -11.98 -20.08
C ASP A 166 7.43 -11.12 -19.92
N MET A 167 7.59 -9.79 -19.93
CA MET A 167 6.55 -8.81 -20.32
C MET A 167 7.08 -7.36 -20.28
N ALA A 168 8.36 -7.17 -20.61
CA ALA A 168 8.92 -5.85 -20.90
C ALA A 168 9.62 -5.85 -22.27
N ALA A 169 8.98 -6.43 -23.29
CA ALA A 169 9.28 -6.20 -24.70
C ALA A 169 8.22 -6.86 -25.58
N VAL A 170 7.22 -6.08 -26.03
CA VAL A 170 6.66 -6.21 -27.38
C VAL A 170 6.26 -4.84 -27.88
#